data_AF-A0A3L7C1A4-F1
#
_entry.id   AF-A0A3L7C1A4-F1
#
_cell.length_a   1.000
_cell.length_b   1.000
_cell.length_c   1.000
_cell.angle_alpha   90.00
_cell.angle_beta   90.00
_cell.angle_gamma   90.00
#
_symmetry.space_group_name_H-M   'P 1'
#
loop_
_entity.id
_entity.type
_entity.pdbx_description
1 polymer ?
#
loop_
_entity_poly.entity_id
_entity_poly.type
_entity_poly.pdbx_seq_one_letter_code
_entity_poly.pdbx_strand_id
1 'polypeptide(L)'
;MGSPVVTPNSRRLSVRLKPLRSWAPALVLVGAVVAATGIVAVGLRNSPTAPSRAVLVSSGAWAPFVGPDLPDGGPVTQLVVELLSRSGYSPEVRYTSWALAEEKVSSGASIGAFPLVGSEPRRNKFLLSDPLIDFEYVLFYNRRSGEPKISSAGDLGALRVGGIAGYDYWDELESAVPEFVEFGSTLEGFRALADGRIDLLAEGLLSGQAVLADPSFAGDAGDFGHLQGDSPLVHSVQGLHFMMADTDEAASVMAKLNAMLTKMRQSQEYEDIVAELEPSASREVTLTPVAASGLVELLDQGGKRVLLAPKGTRAQVLAWPEAFVETAGPPPAQVLVKVKITNGPAQGRVLHVDARALLLDPGA
;
A
#
# COMPACT_ATOMS: atom_id res chain seq x y z
N MET A 1 -1.85 8.01 102.97
CA MET A 1 -1.56 9.18 103.82
C MET A 1 -0.11 9.54 103.59
N GLY A 2 0.12 10.73 103.05
CA GLY A 2 1.39 11.13 102.46
C GLY A 2 2.35 11.82 103.41
N SER A 3 3.64 11.74 103.06
CA SER A 3 4.73 12.72 103.20
C SER A 3 6.07 11.97 103.02
N PRO A 4 7.21 12.60 102.67
CA PRO A 4 7.44 13.97 102.23
C PRO A 4 8.25 14.08 100.91
N VAL A 5 8.36 15.32 100.43
CA VAL A 5 9.26 15.79 99.38
C VAL A 5 10.71 15.64 99.82
N VAL A 6 11.55 15.11 98.92
CA VAL A 6 13.02 15.21 98.97
C VAL A 6 13.51 15.58 97.58
N THR A 7 14.17 16.72 97.44
CA THR A 7 15.12 16.98 96.35
C THR A 7 16.53 16.77 96.90
N PRO A 8 17.42 16.15 96.11
CA PRO A 8 18.70 16.82 95.91
C PRO A 8 19.26 16.66 94.49
N ASN A 9 19.68 17.80 93.96
CA ASN A 9 21.00 18.11 93.44
C ASN A 9 21.69 17.22 92.36
N SER A 10 22.19 17.98 91.39
CA SER A 10 23.05 17.67 90.25
C SER A 10 24.26 16.75 90.49
N ARG A 11 24.53 15.83 89.53
CA ARG A 11 25.84 15.62 88.88
C ARG A 11 25.80 14.56 87.76
N ARG A 12 26.17 15.00 86.56
CA ARG A 12 26.81 14.31 85.42
C ARG A 12 26.76 12.78 85.37
N LEU A 13 26.13 12.26 84.32
CA LEU A 13 26.57 11.05 83.61
C LEU A 13 26.43 11.31 82.10
N SER A 14 27.50 11.84 81.50
CA SER A 14 27.70 11.86 80.06
C SER A 14 27.89 10.42 79.58
N VAL A 15 26.85 9.81 79.00
CA VAL A 15 26.95 8.53 78.31
C VAL A 15 26.65 8.73 76.83
N ARG A 16 27.61 8.28 76.04
CA ARG A 16 27.75 8.45 74.59
C ARG A 16 26.55 7.86 73.83
N LEU A 17 25.71 8.70 73.24
CA LEU A 17 24.86 8.33 72.10
C LEU A 17 25.62 8.58 70.79
N LYS A 18 26.62 7.74 70.51
CA LYS A 18 27.13 7.50 69.15
C LYS A 18 27.24 5.98 69.02
N PRO A 19 26.24 5.33 68.41
CA PRO A 19 26.49 4.86 67.06
C PRO A 19 25.27 4.84 66.11
N LEU A 20 24.17 5.57 66.35
CA LEU A 20 23.04 5.54 65.40
C LEU A 20 23.19 6.50 64.20
N ARG A 21 24.10 7.48 64.27
CA ARG A 21 24.27 8.51 63.24
C ARG A 21 25.27 8.12 62.14
N SER A 22 26.05 7.06 62.35
CA SER A 22 27.07 6.58 61.42
C SER A 22 26.54 5.58 60.37
N TRP A 23 25.37 4.99 60.60
CA TRP A 23 24.78 3.97 59.70
C TRP A 23 23.63 4.52 58.85
N ALA A 24 23.10 5.70 59.18
CA ALA A 24 22.06 6.38 58.42
C ALA A 24 22.43 6.60 56.92
N PRO A 25 23.63 7.07 56.55
CA PRO A 25 23.97 7.21 55.12
C PRO A 25 24.10 5.85 54.43
N ALA A 26 24.55 4.80 55.13
CA ALA A 26 24.65 3.45 54.57
C ALA A 26 23.26 2.83 54.30
N LEU A 27 22.29 3.02 55.21
CA LEU A 27 20.92 2.53 55.03
C LEU A 27 20.16 3.28 53.92
N VAL A 28 20.39 4.59 53.76
CA VAL A 28 19.83 5.37 52.64
C VAL A 28 20.44 4.92 51.31
N LEU A 29 21.75 4.64 51.27
CA LEU A 29 22.43 4.14 50.07
C LEU A 29 21.91 2.75 49.67
N VAL A 30 21.72 1.86 50.65
CA VAL A 30 21.15 0.51 50.41
C VAL A 30 19.71 0.62 49.92
N GLY A 31 18.89 1.49 50.51
CA GLY A 31 17.52 1.73 50.04
C GLY A 31 17.47 2.28 48.61
N ALA A 32 18.37 3.21 48.26
CA ALA A 32 18.48 3.77 46.92
C ALA A 32 18.98 2.73 45.88
N VAL A 33 19.94 1.88 46.26
CA VAL A 33 20.42 0.78 45.40
C VAL A 33 19.31 -0.24 45.18
N VAL A 34 18.58 -0.63 46.22
CA VAL A 34 17.45 -1.57 46.12
C VAL A 34 16.34 -1.01 45.23
N ALA A 35 15.99 0.28 45.39
CA ALA A 35 15.02 0.95 44.53
C ALA A 35 15.50 1.05 43.08
N ALA A 36 16.78 1.37 42.85
CA ALA A 36 17.37 1.41 41.51
C ALA A 36 17.40 0.02 40.85
N THR A 37 17.75 -1.05 41.59
CA THR A 37 17.67 -2.43 41.07
C THR A 37 16.23 -2.88 40.81
N GLY A 38 15.26 -2.42 41.62
CA GLY A 38 13.84 -2.69 41.37
C GLY A 38 13.33 -2.02 40.09
N ILE A 39 13.75 -0.79 39.83
CA ILE A 39 13.40 -0.04 38.60
C ILE A 39 14.06 -0.68 37.37
N VAL A 40 15.33 -1.10 37.47
CA VAL A 40 16.03 -1.81 36.38
C VAL A 40 15.40 -3.18 36.12
N ALA A 41 14.99 -3.92 37.15
CA ALA A 41 14.33 -5.22 37.00
C ALA A 41 12.91 -5.10 36.42
N VAL A 42 12.19 -4.00 36.67
CA VAL A 42 10.89 -3.71 36.04
C VAL A 42 11.06 -3.23 34.59
N GLY A 43 12.15 -2.52 34.27
CA GLY A 43 12.51 -2.11 32.91
C GLY A 43 13.01 -3.25 32.01
N LEU A 44 13.53 -4.33 32.60
CA LEU A 44 13.99 -5.55 31.93
C LEU A 44 12.92 -6.65 31.90
N ARG A 45 11.63 -6.29 31.84
CA ARG A 45 10.61 -7.24 31.40
C ARG A 45 10.89 -7.57 29.94
N ASN A 46 11.71 -8.60 29.72
CA ASN A 46 11.75 -9.32 28.46
C ASN A 46 10.32 -9.78 28.21
N SER A 47 9.58 -9.04 27.39
CA SER A 47 8.41 -9.60 26.73
C SER A 47 8.93 -10.85 26.02
N PRO A 48 8.45 -12.07 26.35
CA PRO A 48 8.83 -13.22 25.57
C PRO A 48 8.43 -12.92 24.14
N THR A 49 9.42 -12.76 23.26
CA THR A 49 9.20 -12.76 21.81
C THR A 49 8.69 -14.16 21.52
N ALA A 50 7.37 -14.32 21.48
CA ALA A 50 6.78 -15.57 21.03
C ALA A 50 7.38 -15.88 19.65
N PRO A 51 7.85 -17.11 19.39
CA PRO A 51 8.42 -17.45 18.11
C PRO A 51 7.38 -17.15 17.02
N SER A 52 7.78 -16.38 16.01
CA SER A 52 6.89 -15.98 14.91
C SER A 52 6.39 -17.22 14.19
N ARG A 53 5.07 -17.41 14.12
CA ARG A 53 4.47 -18.57 13.45
C ARG A 53 4.53 -18.37 11.94
N ALA A 54 5.25 -19.25 11.24
CA ALA A 54 5.27 -19.26 9.77
C ALA A 54 3.87 -19.55 9.24
N VAL A 55 3.38 -18.70 8.32
CA VAL A 55 2.04 -18.83 7.73
C VAL A 55 2.10 -18.53 6.24
N LEU A 56 1.33 -19.27 5.45
CA LEU A 56 1.16 -19.01 4.03
C LEU A 56 -0.01 -18.05 3.82
N VAL A 57 0.19 -17.03 2.99
CA VAL A 57 -0.86 -16.11 2.54
C VAL A 57 -0.94 -16.14 1.01
N SER A 58 -2.14 -16.22 0.46
CA SER A 58 -2.35 -16.34 -0.99
C SER A 58 -2.88 -15.02 -1.57
N SER A 59 -2.46 -14.65 -2.77
CA SER A 59 -2.92 -13.42 -3.43
C SER A 59 -2.95 -13.59 -4.94
N GLY A 60 -3.56 -12.64 -5.64
CA GLY A 60 -3.51 -12.50 -7.09
C GLY A 60 -2.52 -11.43 -7.55
N ALA A 61 -2.32 -11.32 -8.86
CA ALA A 61 -1.58 -10.21 -9.45
C ALA A 61 -2.58 -9.14 -9.90
N TRP A 62 -2.45 -7.94 -9.34
CA TRP A 62 -3.32 -6.80 -9.61
C TRP A 62 -2.62 -5.49 -9.26
N ALA A 63 -1.90 -4.95 -10.25
CA ALA A 63 -1.23 -3.66 -10.13
C ALA A 63 -2.26 -2.51 -10.03
N PRO A 64 -1.96 -1.45 -9.26
CA PRO A 64 -0.73 -1.21 -8.50
C PRO A 64 -0.72 -1.84 -7.09
N PHE A 65 -1.80 -2.52 -6.68
CA PHE A 65 -2.00 -2.96 -5.30
C PHE A 65 -1.09 -4.11 -4.88
N VAL A 66 -1.07 -5.19 -5.68
CA VAL A 66 -0.35 -6.43 -5.40
C VAL A 66 0.19 -7.09 -6.66
N GLY A 67 1.29 -7.81 -6.56
CA GLY A 67 1.73 -8.69 -7.63
C GLY A 67 3.20 -9.08 -7.55
N PRO A 68 3.58 -10.22 -8.14
CA PRO A 68 4.95 -10.74 -8.09
C PRO A 68 5.96 -9.83 -8.81
N ASP A 69 5.49 -9.02 -9.75
CA ASP A 69 6.33 -8.13 -10.56
C ASP A 69 6.46 -6.71 -9.98
N LEU A 70 5.79 -6.43 -8.86
CA LEU A 70 5.86 -5.15 -8.16
C LEU A 70 6.98 -5.16 -7.11
N PRO A 71 7.63 -4.00 -6.85
CA PRO A 71 8.56 -3.86 -5.72
C PRO A 71 7.90 -4.32 -4.42
N ASP A 72 8.57 -5.21 -3.69
CA ASP A 72 8.10 -5.81 -2.44
C ASP A 72 6.68 -6.41 -2.51
N GLY A 73 6.26 -6.82 -3.72
CA GLY A 73 4.95 -7.40 -3.96
C GLY A 73 3.81 -6.38 -4.08
N GLY A 74 4.11 -5.07 -4.03
CA GLY A 74 3.15 -3.96 -4.09
C GLY A 74 2.72 -3.43 -2.71
N PRO A 75 2.15 -2.22 -2.64
CA PRO A 75 1.92 -1.52 -1.37
C PRO A 75 0.97 -2.27 -0.43
N VAL A 76 -0.05 -2.94 -0.97
CA VAL A 76 -0.99 -3.71 -0.14
C VAL A 76 -0.35 -5.01 0.38
N THR A 77 0.59 -5.59 -0.37
CA THR A 77 1.41 -6.71 0.12
C THR A 77 2.25 -6.28 1.31
N GLN A 78 2.95 -5.15 1.19
CA GLN A 78 3.75 -4.59 2.29
C GLN A 78 2.89 -4.38 3.55
N LEU A 79 1.71 -3.78 3.39
CA LEU A 79 0.76 -3.56 4.49
C LEU A 79 0.37 -4.87 5.17
N VAL A 80 -0.05 -5.89 4.41
CA VAL A 80 -0.48 -7.18 4.99
C VAL A 80 0.69 -7.90 5.66
N VAL A 81 1.87 -7.89 5.05
CA VAL A 81 3.08 -8.48 5.62
C VAL A 81 3.41 -7.83 6.95
N GLU A 82 3.36 -6.50 7.04
CA GLU A 82 3.66 -5.77 8.26
C GLU A 82 2.62 -6.02 9.36
N LEU A 83 1.34 -6.01 9.00
CA LEU A 83 0.24 -6.30 9.93
C LEU A 83 0.38 -7.70 10.55
N LEU A 84 0.67 -8.72 9.74
CA LEU A 84 0.85 -10.09 10.19
C LEU A 84 2.14 -10.24 11.01
N SER A 85 3.23 -9.61 10.58
CA SER A 85 4.51 -9.64 11.29
C SER A 85 4.40 -9.04 12.69
N ARG A 86 3.79 -7.86 12.81
CA ARG A 86 3.51 -7.21 14.11
C ARG A 86 2.50 -7.96 14.96
N SER A 87 1.71 -8.85 14.34
CA SER A 87 0.77 -9.74 15.03
C SER A 87 1.40 -11.07 15.46
N GLY A 88 2.71 -11.27 15.27
CA GLY A 88 3.46 -12.46 15.71
C GLY A 88 3.52 -13.59 14.69
N TYR A 89 3.26 -13.29 13.41
CA TYR A 89 3.40 -14.25 12.31
C TYR A 89 4.65 -13.97 11.49
N SER A 90 5.05 -14.94 10.67
CA SER A 90 6.05 -14.77 9.62
C SER A 90 5.39 -15.14 8.31
N PRO A 91 4.72 -14.19 7.62
CA PRO A 91 3.95 -14.47 6.43
C PRO A 91 4.84 -14.75 5.22
N GLU A 92 4.48 -15.77 4.45
CA GLU A 92 5.01 -16.01 3.11
C GLU A 92 3.89 -15.81 2.09
N VAL A 93 4.08 -14.87 1.17
CA VAL A 93 3.07 -14.55 0.15
C VAL A 93 3.27 -15.43 -1.08
N ARG A 94 2.18 -16.03 -1.57
CA ARG A 94 2.14 -16.80 -2.82
C ARG A 94 1.10 -16.23 -3.76
N TYR A 95 1.57 -15.71 -4.88
CA TYR A 95 0.72 -15.23 -5.96
C TYR A 95 0.21 -16.40 -6.82
N THR A 96 -1.08 -16.36 -7.15
CA THR A 96 -1.81 -17.37 -7.94
C THR A 96 -3.08 -16.73 -8.55
N SER A 97 -3.95 -17.48 -9.23
CA SER A 97 -5.29 -16.97 -9.57
C SER A 97 -6.14 -16.71 -8.32
N TRP A 98 -7.02 -15.70 -8.39
CA TRP A 98 -7.93 -15.34 -7.30
C TRP A 98 -8.79 -16.52 -6.81
N ALA A 99 -9.35 -17.29 -7.75
CA ALA A 99 -10.12 -18.50 -7.44
C ALA A 99 -9.30 -19.53 -6.65
N LEU A 100 -8.01 -19.74 -7.00
CA LEU A 100 -7.15 -20.65 -6.25
C LEU A 100 -6.74 -20.07 -4.89
N ALA A 101 -6.57 -18.76 -4.78
CA ALA A 101 -6.29 -18.11 -3.50
C ALA A 101 -7.45 -18.33 -2.51
N GLU A 102 -8.69 -18.10 -2.95
CA GLU A 102 -9.88 -18.33 -2.13
C GLU A 102 -10.08 -19.83 -1.79
N GLU A 103 -9.79 -20.74 -2.72
CA GLU A 103 -9.85 -22.19 -2.49
C GLU A 103 -8.81 -22.65 -1.45
N LYS A 104 -7.59 -22.09 -1.48
CA LYS A 104 -6.57 -22.35 -0.47
C LYS A 104 -6.94 -21.83 0.91
N VAL A 105 -7.63 -20.71 1.00
CA VAL A 105 -8.19 -20.23 2.28
C VAL A 105 -9.28 -21.18 2.77
N SER A 106 -10.18 -21.58 1.88
CA SER A 106 -11.30 -22.47 2.20
C SER A 106 -10.83 -23.85 2.70
N SER A 107 -9.75 -24.38 2.13
CA SER A 107 -9.15 -25.67 2.51
C SER A 107 -8.19 -25.57 3.71
N GLY A 108 -7.89 -24.36 4.21
CA GLY A 108 -6.93 -24.13 5.28
C GLY A 108 -5.45 -24.26 4.84
N ALA A 109 -5.18 -24.42 3.54
CA ALA A 109 -3.83 -24.44 3.00
C ALA A 109 -3.14 -23.06 3.07
N SER A 110 -3.92 -21.99 3.10
CA SER A 110 -3.49 -20.60 3.32
C SER A 110 -4.24 -20.02 4.50
N ILE A 111 -3.56 -19.25 5.36
CA ILE A 111 -4.22 -18.60 6.51
C ILE A 111 -5.21 -17.53 6.04
N GLY A 112 -4.91 -16.88 4.91
CA GLY A 112 -5.79 -15.89 4.32
C GLY A 112 -5.47 -15.55 2.88
N ALA A 113 -6.30 -14.68 2.31
CA ALA A 113 -6.13 -14.10 0.99
C ALA A 113 -6.40 -12.60 0.99
N PHE A 114 -5.72 -11.86 0.11
CA PHE A 114 -5.81 -10.41 0.04
C PHE A 114 -5.32 -9.87 -1.33
N PRO A 115 -5.59 -8.59 -1.62
CA PRO A 115 -6.78 -7.86 -1.20
C PRO A 115 -8.00 -8.34 -1.98
N LEU A 116 -9.16 -8.42 -1.34
CA LEU A 116 -10.42 -8.72 -2.03
C LEU A 116 -11.54 -7.77 -1.58
N VAL A 117 -12.43 -7.42 -2.50
CA VAL A 117 -13.67 -6.70 -2.19
C VAL A 117 -14.61 -7.62 -1.42
N GLY A 118 -15.22 -7.10 -0.35
CA GLY A 118 -16.15 -7.86 0.48
C GLY A 118 -17.56 -7.94 -0.08
N SER A 119 -17.75 -8.67 -1.19
CA SER A 119 -19.06 -8.97 -1.76
C SER A 119 -19.90 -9.86 -0.83
N GLU A 120 -21.23 -9.86 -1.00
CA GLU A 120 -22.13 -10.71 -0.19
C GLU A 120 -21.75 -12.20 -0.24
N PRO A 121 -21.44 -12.81 -1.42
CA PRO A 121 -20.98 -14.19 -1.48
C PRO A 121 -19.72 -14.47 -0.64
N ARG A 122 -18.76 -13.53 -0.63
CA ARG A 122 -17.54 -13.66 0.17
C ARG A 122 -17.80 -13.48 1.66
N ARG A 123 -18.65 -12.54 2.07
CA ARG A 123 -19.04 -12.35 3.48
C ARG A 123 -19.76 -13.57 4.06
N ASN A 124 -20.48 -14.32 3.22
CA ASN A 124 -21.13 -15.56 3.62
C ASN A 124 -20.15 -16.75 3.77
N LYS A 125 -18.93 -16.64 3.22
CA LYS A 125 -17.94 -17.73 3.18
C LYS A 125 -16.70 -17.48 4.05
N PHE A 126 -16.36 -16.22 4.27
CA PHE A 126 -15.10 -15.81 4.89
C PHE A 126 -15.31 -14.74 5.96
N LEU A 127 -14.39 -14.71 6.93
CA LEU A 127 -14.19 -13.56 7.81
C LEU A 127 -13.34 -12.54 7.10
N LEU A 128 -13.75 -11.27 7.20
CA LEU A 128 -13.05 -10.14 6.59
C LEU A 128 -12.45 -9.27 7.70
N SER A 129 -11.23 -8.78 7.47
CA SER A 129 -10.65 -7.72 8.28
C SER A 129 -11.45 -6.42 8.15
N ASP A 130 -11.11 -5.41 8.95
CA ASP A 130 -11.45 -4.03 8.59
C ASP A 130 -10.80 -3.70 7.22
N PRO A 131 -11.34 -2.76 6.43
CA PRO A 131 -10.75 -2.40 5.14
C PRO A 131 -9.26 -2.07 5.30
N LEU A 132 -8.39 -2.68 4.52
CA LEU A 132 -6.97 -2.35 4.47
C LEU A 132 -6.77 -0.96 3.88
N ILE A 133 -7.44 -0.72 2.75
CA ILE A 133 -7.47 0.53 2.00
C ILE A 133 -8.84 0.68 1.35
N ASP A 134 -9.17 1.92 0.98
CA ASP A 134 -10.31 2.22 0.13
C ASP A 134 -9.95 1.94 -1.34
N PHE A 135 -10.95 1.54 -2.10
CA PHE A 135 -10.82 1.16 -3.48
C PHE A 135 -11.99 1.70 -4.29
N GLU A 136 -11.66 2.53 -5.27
CA GLU A 136 -12.63 3.24 -6.09
C GLU A 136 -12.88 2.48 -7.40
N TYR A 137 -14.12 2.02 -7.60
CA TYR A 137 -14.60 1.53 -8.88
C TYR A 137 -15.17 2.68 -9.72
N VAL A 138 -14.86 2.67 -11.02
CA VAL A 138 -15.37 3.63 -12.00
C VAL A 138 -15.72 2.95 -13.32
N LEU A 139 -16.41 3.68 -14.20
CA LEU A 139 -16.66 3.26 -15.58
C LEU A 139 -15.77 4.05 -16.55
N PHE A 140 -14.77 3.39 -17.14
CA PHE A 140 -13.90 3.97 -18.15
C PHE A 140 -14.59 4.05 -19.52
N TYR A 141 -14.33 5.12 -20.27
CA TYR A 141 -14.82 5.31 -21.64
C TYR A 141 -13.70 5.80 -22.56
N ASN A 142 -13.86 5.56 -23.86
CA ASN A 142 -12.97 6.12 -24.88
C ASN A 142 -13.46 7.53 -25.28
N ARG A 143 -12.68 8.56 -24.98
CA ARG A 143 -12.97 9.97 -25.30
C ARG A 143 -13.19 10.20 -26.79
N ARG A 144 -12.58 9.40 -27.67
CA ARG A 144 -12.77 9.49 -29.12
C ARG A 144 -14.20 9.11 -29.55
N SER A 145 -14.87 8.28 -28.74
CA SER A 145 -16.26 7.88 -28.94
C SER A 145 -17.27 8.85 -28.29
N GLY A 146 -16.78 9.83 -27.53
CA GLY A 146 -17.60 10.74 -26.72
C GLY A 146 -17.96 10.15 -25.36
N GLU A 147 -18.21 11.02 -24.38
CA GLU A 147 -18.62 10.62 -23.03
C GLU A 147 -20.09 10.16 -23.01
N PRO A 148 -20.38 8.91 -22.59
CA PRO A 148 -21.76 8.46 -22.42
C PRO A 148 -22.48 9.25 -21.32
N LYS A 149 -23.72 9.65 -21.59
CA LYS A 149 -24.56 10.34 -20.59
C LYS A 149 -25.39 9.33 -19.84
N ILE A 150 -25.09 9.14 -18.56
CA ILE A 150 -25.79 8.19 -17.69
C ILE A 150 -26.64 8.97 -16.68
N SER A 151 -27.95 8.86 -16.80
CA SER A 151 -28.93 9.48 -15.89
C SER A 151 -29.86 8.46 -15.23
N SER A 152 -29.93 7.25 -15.78
CA SER A 152 -30.78 6.17 -15.31
C SER A 152 -30.12 4.81 -15.57
N ALA A 153 -30.59 3.78 -14.88
CA ALA A 153 -30.16 2.40 -15.12
C ALA A 153 -30.40 1.96 -16.58
N GLY A 154 -31.45 2.47 -17.23
CA GLY A 154 -31.74 2.17 -18.64
C GLY A 154 -30.68 2.70 -19.62
N ASP A 155 -29.99 3.79 -19.25
CA ASP A 155 -28.88 4.33 -20.07
C ASP A 155 -27.68 3.37 -20.05
N LEU A 156 -27.39 2.75 -18.90
CA LEU A 156 -26.34 1.73 -18.77
C LEU A 156 -26.71 0.42 -19.47
N GLY A 157 -27.94 -0.05 -19.28
CA GLY A 157 -28.42 -1.29 -19.91
C GLY A 157 -28.48 -1.23 -21.44
N ALA A 158 -28.41 -0.03 -22.04
CA ALA A 158 -28.31 0.18 -23.49
C ALA A 158 -26.87 0.17 -24.02
N LEU A 159 -25.86 0.17 -23.15
CA LEU A 159 -24.44 0.20 -23.50
C LEU A 159 -23.81 -1.19 -23.36
N ARG A 160 -22.75 -1.44 -24.13
CA ARG A 160 -21.91 -2.63 -23.95
C ARG A 160 -20.91 -2.34 -22.85
N VAL A 161 -21.21 -2.80 -21.64
CA VAL A 161 -20.33 -2.62 -20.48
C VAL A 161 -19.42 -3.84 -20.35
N GLY A 162 -18.11 -3.61 -20.38
CA GLY A 162 -17.10 -4.64 -20.16
C GLY A 162 -16.87 -4.88 -18.68
N GLY A 163 -16.64 -6.14 -18.32
CA GLY A 163 -16.24 -6.57 -16.98
C GLY A 163 -15.01 -7.47 -17.01
N ILE A 164 -14.35 -7.62 -15.86
CA ILE A 164 -13.17 -8.50 -15.70
C ILE A 164 -13.62 -9.78 -15.00
N ALA A 165 -13.27 -10.92 -15.59
CA ALA A 165 -13.68 -12.22 -15.06
C ALA A 165 -13.19 -12.41 -13.61
N GLY A 166 -14.13 -12.75 -12.72
CA GLY A 166 -13.87 -12.96 -11.30
C GLY A 166 -13.93 -11.70 -10.42
N TYR A 167 -14.23 -10.53 -10.99
CA TYR A 167 -14.58 -9.34 -10.21
C TYR A 167 -16.05 -9.41 -9.80
N ASP A 168 -16.30 -8.98 -8.56
CA ASP A 168 -17.64 -8.60 -8.13
C ASP A 168 -17.73 -7.08 -8.23
N TYR A 169 -18.77 -6.59 -8.89
CA TYR A 169 -19.05 -5.17 -8.98
C TYR A 169 -20.04 -4.76 -7.88
N TRP A 170 -20.53 -3.53 -7.94
CA TRP A 170 -21.45 -3.01 -6.94
C TRP A 170 -22.90 -3.12 -7.41
N ASP A 171 -23.82 -3.28 -6.46
CA ASP A 171 -25.21 -3.65 -6.68
C ASP A 171 -25.93 -2.77 -7.72
N GLU A 172 -25.71 -1.45 -7.71
CA GLU A 172 -26.36 -0.54 -8.64
C GLU A 172 -25.92 -0.73 -10.09
N LEU A 173 -24.63 -1.03 -10.33
CA LEU A 173 -24.15 -1.34 -11.67
C LEU A 173 -24.65 -2.71 -12.12
N GLU A 174 -24.53 -3.73 -11.28
CA GLU A 174 -24.97 -5.10 -11.60
C GLU A 174 -26.48 -5.17 -11.84
N SER A 175 -27.26 -4.35 -11.14
CA SER A 175 -28.71 -4.23 -11.37
C SER A 175 -29.03 -3.50 -12.68
N ALA A 176 -28.18 -2.57 -13.12
CA ALA A 176 -28.39 -1.77 -14.34
C ALA A 176 -27.85 -2.45 -15.60
N VAL A 177 -26.82 -3.29 -15.46
CA VAL A 177 -26.12 -4.00 -16.55
C VAL A 177 -26.46 -5.49 -16.45
N PRO A 178 -27.42 -5.99 -17.25
CA PRO A 178 -27.88 -7.37 -17.13
C PRO A 178 -26.84 -8.41 -17.55
N GLU A 179 -25.92 -8.04 -18.45
CA GLU A 179 -24.85 -8.91 -18.93
C GLU A 179 -23.62 -8.08 -19.27
N PHE A 180 -22.49 -8.41 -18.63
CA PHE A 180 -21.20 -7.82 -18.94
C PHE A 180 -20.52 -8.55 -20.10
N VAL A 181 -19.80 -7.81 -20.93
CA VAL A 181 -18.84 -8.40 -21.85
C VAL A 181 -17.58 -8.74 -21.06
N GLU A 182 -17.39 -10.01 -20.70
CA GLU A 182 -16.29 -10.44 -19.84
C GLU A 182 -14.94 -10.51 -20.58
N PHE A 183 -13.88 -10.06 -19.90
CA PHE A 183 -12.49 -10.14 -20.33
C PHE A 183 -11.62 -10.85 -19.29
N GLY A 184 -10.58 -11.56 -19.73
CA GLY A 184 -9.69 -12.28 -18.82
C GLY A 184 -8.69 -11.37 -18.08
N SER A 185 -8.56 -10.12 -18.51
CA SER A 185 -7.70 -9.12 -17.86
C SER A 185 -8.14 -7.69 -18.18
N THR A 186 -7.78 -6.76 -17.29
CA THR A 186 -7.97 -5.31 -17.47
C THR A 186 -7.37 -4.80 -18.78
N LEU A 187 -6.19 -5.31 -19.17
CA LEU A 187 -5.53 -4.98 -20.45
C LEU A 187 -6.37 -5.36 -21.67
N GLU A 188 -6.99 -6.54 -21.65
CA GLU A 188 -7.90 -6.98 -22.72
C GLU A 188 -9.16 -6.11 -22.78
N GLY A 189 -9.70 -5.72 -21.62
CA GLY A 189 -10.82 -4.79 -21.50
C GLY A 189 -10.49 -3.43 -22.11
N PHE A 190 -9.35 -2.83 -21.77
CA PHE A 190 -8.94 -1.55 -22.36
C PHE A 190 -8.67 -1.63 -23.87
N ARG A 191 -8.12 -2.76 -24.36
CA ARG A 191 -8.01 -3.00 -25.81
C ARG A 191 -9.38 -3.06 -26.47
N ALA A 192 -10.36 -3.74 -25.84
CA ALA A 192 -11.73 -3.78 -26.34
C ALA A 192 -12.38 -2.40 -26.38
N LEU A 193 -12.15 -1.58 -25.35
CA LEU A 193 -12.63 -0.21 -25.29
C LEU A 193 -11.97 0.69 -26.34
N ALA A 194 -10.66 0.50 -26.58
CA ALA A 194 -9.91 1.19 -27.63
C ALA A 194 -10.47 0.89 -29.03
N ASP A 195 -10.80 -0.38 -29.28
CA ASP A 195 -11.34 -0.88 -30.54
C ASP A 195 -12.83 -0.58 -30.74
N GLY A 196 -13.50 -0.02 -29.73
CA GLY A 196 -14.95 0.23 -29.76
C GLY A 196 -15.81 -1.04 -29.69
N ARG A 197 -15.25 -2.15 -29.17
CA ARG A 197 -15.99 -3.41 -28.94
C ARG A 197 -16.91 -3.33 -27.72
N ILE A 198 -16.59 -2.46 -26.78
CA ILE A 198 -17.40 -2.07 -25.63
C ILE A 198 -17.47 -0.54 -25.57
N ASP A 199 -18.48 -0.02 -24.88
CA ASP A 199 -18.70 1.42 -24.72
C ASP A 199 -18.16 1.92 -23.37
N LEU A 200 -18.24 1.07 -22.34
CA LEU A 200 -17.73 1.32 -21.00
C LEU A 200 -16.94 0.10 -20.50
N LEU A 201 -15.97 0.31 -19.62
CA LEU A 201 -15.26 -0.75 -18.89
C LEU A 201 -15.36 -0.48 -17.38
N ALA A 202 -15.91 -1.42 -16.64
CA ALA A 202 -15.98 -1.36 -15.18
C ALA A 202 -14.66 -1.86 -14.56
N GLU A 203 -13.94 -0.99 -13.85
CA GLU A 203 -12.61 -1.27 -13.32
C GLU A 203 -12.29 -0.33 -12.14
N GLY A 204 -11.32 -0.70 -11.31
CA GLY A 204 -10.78 0.20 -10.30
C GLY A 204 -10.04 1.39 -10.91
N LEU A 205 -10.22 2.59 -10.38
CA LEU A 205 -9.60 3.81 -10.91
C LEU A 205 -8.07 3.66 -11.02
N LEU A 206 -7.41 3.29 -9.93
CA LEU A 206 -5.95 3.15 -9.88
C LEU A 206 -5.45 1.97 -10.74
N SER A 207 -6.18 0.85 -10.75
CA SER A 207 -5.92 -0.33 -11.59
C SER A 207 -5.97 0.03 -13.08
N GLY A 208 -7.03 0.72 -13.49
CA GLY A 208 -7.19 1.14 -14.88
C GLY A 208 -6.15 2.16 -15.31
N GLN A 209 -5.82 3.12 -14.45
CA GLN A 209 -4.72 4.06 -14.69
C GLN A 209 -3.37 3.34 -14.82
N ALA A 210 -3.08 2.36 -13.96
CA ALA A 210 -1.86 1.57 -14.04
C ALA A 210 -1.76 0.83 -15.38
N VAL A 211 -2.84 0.21 -15.86
CA VAL A 211 -2.85 -0.48 -17.16
C VAL A 211 -2.69 0.49 -18.34
N LEU A 212 -3.35 1.65 -18.30
CA LEU A 212 -3.20 2.68 -19.34
C LEU A 212 -1.78 3.26 -19.36
N ALA A 213 -1.14 3.36 -18.20
CA ALA A 213 0.26 3.75 -18.04
C ALA A 213 1.24 2.63 -18.44
N ASP A 214 0.83 1.37 -18.42
CA ASP A 214 1.72 0.24 -18.67
C ASP A 214 2.25 0.21 -20.13
N PRO A 215 3.52 -0.17 -20.36
CA PRO A 215 4.09 -0.37 -21.71
C PRO A 215 3.33 -1.34 -22.62
N SER A 216 2.66 -2.35 -22.06
CA SER A 216 1.91 -3.38 -22.78
C SER A 216 0.61 -2.85 -23.40
N PHE A 217 0.12 -1.70 -22.92
CA PHE A 217 -0.96 -0.95 -23.53
C PHE A 217 -0.40 -0.01 -24.61
N ALA A 218 -0.62 -0.39 -25.87
CA ALA A 218 -0.14 0.35 -27.03
C ALA A 218 -0.97 1.62 -27.36
N GLY A 219 -2.15 1.77 -26.76
CA GLY A 219 -3.00 2.94 -26.93
C GLY A 219 -2.51 4.16 -26.15
N ASP A 220 -3.10 5.32 -26.42
CA ASP A 220 -2.82 6.53 -25.68
C ASP A 220 -3.73 6.62 -24.45
N ALA A 221 -3.15 6.68 -23.25
CA ALA A 221 -3.88 6.86 -22.00
C ALA A 221 -4.77 8.12 -22.03
N GLY A 222 -4.35 9.17 -22.75
CA GLY A 222 -5.13 10.40 -22.94
C GLY A 222 -6.45 10.19 -23.69
N ASP A 223 -6.59 9.10 -24.45
CA ASP A 223 -7.84 8.74 -25.11
C ASP A 223 -8.90 8.22 -24.14
N PHE A 224 -8.56 7.92 -22.88
CA PHE A 224 -9.47 7.26 -21.94
C PHE A 224 -9.82 8.15 -20.76
N GLY A 225 -11.12 8.36 -20.56
CA GLY A 225 -11.66 8.98 -19.35
C GLY A 225 -12.40 7.95 -18.50
N HIS A 226 -12.86 8.39 -17.34
CA HIS A 226 -13.89 7.68 -16.59
C HIS A 226 -15.04 8.64 -16.33
N LEU A 227 -16.26 8.09 -16.23
CA LEU A 227 -17.46 8.86 -15.94
C LEU A 227 -17.30 9.55 -14.58
N GLN A 228 -17.58 10.86 -14.55
CA GLN A 228 -17.43 11.68 -13.35
C GLN A 228 -18.75 11.77 -12.58
N GLY A 229 -18.64 11.97 -11.27
CA GLY A 229 -19.75 12.35 -10.39
C GLY A 229 -20.15 11.27 -9.38
N ASP A 230 -20.95 11.69 -8.39
CA ASP A 230 -21.28 10.87 -7.22
C ASP A 230 -22.49 9.94 -7.44
N SER A 231 -22.88 9.70 -8.69
CA SER A 231 -24.01 8.81 -8.98
C SER A 231 -23.60 7.37 -8.68
N PRO A 232 -24.38 6.63 -7.87
CA PRO A 232 -24.08 5.23 -7.59
C PRO A 232 -24.20 4.34 -8.83
N LEU A 233 -24.71 4.84 -9.96
CA LEU A 233 -24.73 4.10 -11.22
C LEU A 233 -23.35 4.00 -11.89
N VAL A 234 -22.44 4.94 -11.63
CA VAL A 234 -21.18 5.06 -12.42
C VAL A 234 -19.92 4.95 -11.58
N HIS A 235 -20.06 4.95 -10.26
CA HIS A 235 -18.95 4.97 -9.32
C HIS A 235 -19.36 4.32 -7.99
N SER A 236 -18.40 3.65 -7.35
CA SER A 236 -18.55 3.08 -6.00
C SER A 236 -17.21 3.03 -5.27
N VAL A 237 -17.19 3.38 -3.99
CA VAL A 237 -16.02 3.17 -3.12
C VAL A 237 -16.26 1.94 -2.26
N GLN A 238 -15.34 0.98 -2.34
CA GLN A 238 -15.38 -0.27 -1.60
C GLN A 238 -14.13 -0.42 -0.72
N GLY A 239 -14.22 -1.25 0.31
CA GLY A 239 -13.06 -1.65 1.10
C GLY A 239 -12.36 -2.85 0.47
N LEU A 240 -11.03 -2.84 0.45
CA LEU A 240 -10.23 -4.03 0.18
C LEU A 240 -9.84 -4.70 1.49
N HIS A 241 -10.07 -6.01 1.60
CA HIS A 241 -9.95 -6.73 2.86
C HIS A 241 -8.91 -7.84 2.79
N PHE A 242 -8.38 -8.19 3.97
CA PHE A 242 -7.77 -9.49 4.22
C PHE A 242 -8.89 -10.48 4.61
N MET A 243 -8.91 -11.66 3.99
CA MET A 243 -9.93 -12.68 4.20
C MET A 243 -9.36 -13.94 4.82
N MET A 244 -10.11 -14.55 5.74
CA MET A 244 -9.78 -15.83 6.38
C MET A 244 -10.99 -16.77 6.36
N ALA A 245 -10.74 -18.08 6.50
CA ALA A 245 -11.81 -19.04 6.75
C ALA A 245 -12.57 -18.70 8.04
N ASP A 246 -13.89 -18.87 8.03
CA ASP A 246 -14.73 -18.57 9.20
C ASP A 246 -14.57 -19.63 10.31
N THR A 247 -13.68 -19.34 11.25
CA THR A 247 -13.31 -20.21 12.38
C THR A 247 -12.98 -19.37 13.63
N ASP A 248 -13.07 -19.95 14.82
CA ASP A 248 -12.73 -19.27 16.07
C ASP A 248 -11.25 -18.83 16.13
N GLU A 249 -10.35 -19.61 15.53
CA GLU A 249 -8.93 -19.25 15.40
C GLU A 249 -8.80 -18.00 14.52
N ALA A 250 -9.45 -17.99 13.35
CA ALA A 250 -9.44 -16.86 12.44
C ALA A 250 -10.04 -15.59 13.05
N ALA A 251 -11.14 -15.69 13.79
CA ALA A 251 -11.73 -14.56 14.51
C ALA A 251 -10.72 -13.94 15.50
N SER A 252 -9.94 -14.78 16.20
CA SER A 252 -8.88 -14.31 17.10
C SER A 252 -7.72 -13.65 16.35
N VAL A 253 -7.37 -14.15 15.16
CA VAL A 253 -6.36 -13.52 14.29
C VAL A 253 -6.86 -12.17 13.76
N MET A 254 -8.10 -12.10 13.29
CA MET A 254 -8.70 -10.87 12.76
C MET A 254 -8.81 -9.77 13.82
N ALA A 255 -9.19 -10.11 15.05
CA ALA A 255 -9.20 -9.13 16.13
C ALA A 255 -7.81 -8.51 16.38
N LYS A 256 -6.74 -9.32 16.31
CA LYS A 256 -5.36 -8.82 16.46
C LYS A 256 -4.93 -7.98 15.26
N LEU A 257 -5.24 -8.43 14.05
CA LEU A 257 -4.90 -7.74 12.81
C LEU A 257 -5.60 -6.38 12.73
N ASN A 258 -6.91 -6.32 13.01
CA ASN A 258 -7.68 -5.06 13.02
C ASN A 258 -7.18 -4.10 14.10
N ALA A 259 -6.83 -4.61 15.29
CA ALA A 259 -6.24 -3.79 16.34
C ALA A 259 -4.86 -3.23 15.95
N MET A 260 -4.07 -3.97 15.17
CA MET A 260 -2.80 -3.50 14.61
C MET A 260 -3.02 -2.48 13.50
N LEU A 261 -3.95 -2.75 12.58
CA LEU A 261 -4.32 -1.85 11.49
C LEU A 261 -4.79 -0.50 12.02
N THR A 262 -5.61 -0.50 13.06
CA THR A 262 -6.06 0.72 13.74
C THR A 262 -4.88 1.57 14.24
N LYS A 263 -3.81 0.94 14.74
CA LYS A 263 -2.60 1.65 15.18
C LYS A 263 -1.75 2.11 14.00
N MET A 264 -1.59 1.27 12.97
CA MET A 264 -0.81 1.59 11.78
C MET A 264 -1.41 2.76 11.00
N ARG A 265 -2.73 2.85 10.90
CA ARG A 265 -3.43 4.00 10.28
C ARG A 265 -3.09 5.36 10.91
N GLN A 266 -2.46 5.40 12.08
CA GLN A 266 -2.01 6.63 12.74
C GLN A 266 -0.52 6.90 12.55
N SER A 267 0.17 6.08 11.74
CA SER A 267 1.61 6.12 11.52
C SER A 267 1.96 6.65 10.14
N GLN A 268 3.11 7.31 10.03
CA GLN A 268 3.66 7.77 8.75
C GLN A 268 3.87 6.61 7.76
N GLU A 269 4.24 5.44 8.27
CA GLU A 269 4.43 4.23 7.46
C GLU A 269 3.17 3.82 6.68
N TYR A 270 1.99 3.94 7.27
CA TYR A 270 0.73 3.67 6.56
C TYR A 270 0.46 4.73 5.48
N GLU A 271 0.69 6.00 5.79
CA GLU A 271 0.55 7.09 4.83
C GLU A 271 1.50 6.92 3.64
N ASP A 272 2.75 6.51 3.89
CA ASP A 272 3.74 6.25 2.85
C ASP A 272 3.30 5.10 1.94
N ILE A 273 2.81 3.98 2.52
CA ILE A 273 2.27 2.85 1.77
C ILE A 273 1.07 3.25 0.92
N VAL A 274 0.14 4.04 1.46
CA VAL A 274 -1.04 4.51 0.72
C VAL A 274 -0.63 5.48 -0.40
N ALA A 275 0.34 6.35 -0.14
CA ALA A 275 0.87 7.27 -1.14
C ALA A 275 1.54 6.55 -2.33
N GLU A 276 2.08 5.34 -2.14
CA GLU A 276 2.61 4.51 -3.23
C GLU A 276 1.54 3.99 -4.20
N LEU A 277 0.26 3.94 -3.79
CA LEU A 277 -0.85 3.49 -4.64
C LEU A 277 -1.27 4.54 -5.66
N GLU A 278 -1.08 5.82 -5.32
CA GLU A 278 -1.37 6.91 -6.23
C GLU A 278 -0.31 6.95 -7.35
N PRO A 279 -0.71 6.91 -8.64
CA PRO A 279 0.24 6.96 -9.76
C PRO A 279 1.08 8.24 -9.80
N SER A 280 0.86 9.21 -8.89
CA SER A 280 1.73 10.36 -8.66
C SER A 280 3.18 9.97 -8.29
N ALA A 281 3.40 8.76 -7.78
CA ALA A 281 4.75 8.22 -7.54
C ALA A 281 5.46 7.74 -8.82
N SER A 282 4.72 7.55 -9.92
CA SER A 282 5.32 7.44 -11.25
C SER A 282 5.63 8.84 -11.78
N ARG A 283 6.55 9.55 -11.10
CA ARG A 283 6.87 10.97 -11.32
C ARG A 283 6.89 11.29 -12.80
N GLU A 284 5.83 11.95 -13.27
CA GLU A 284 5.83 12.54 -14.60
C GLU A 284 6.96 13.58 -14.58
N VAL A 285 7.94 13.38 -15.45
CA VAL A 285 9.12 14.22 -15.56
C VAL A 285 9.00 15.05 -16.81
N THR A 286 9.43 16.31 -16.72
CA THR A 286 9.62 17.12 -17.93
C THR A 286 11.00 16.84 -18.49
N LEU A 287 11.05 16.41 -19.75
CA LEU A 287 12.30 16.16 -20.44
C LEU A 287 12.88 17.47 -20.97
N THR A 288 14.17 17.65 -20.70
CA THR A 288 14.97 18.79 -21.12
C THR A 288 16.10 18.34 -22.05
N PRO A 289 16.45 19.14 -23.07
CA PRO A 289 17.56 18.84 -23.95
C PRO A 289 18.89 18.78 -23.19
N VAL A 290 19.63 17.68 -23.34
CA VAL A 290 21.00 17.55 -22.81
C VAL A 290 22.03 18.14 -23.79
N ALA A 291 21.72 18.12 -25.08
CA ALA A 291 22.58 18.62 -26.16
C ALA A 291 22.18 20.02 -26.64
N ALA A 292 23.13 20.72 -27.27
CA ALA A 292 22.96 22.08 -27.79
C ALA A 292 21.89 22.23 -28.90
N SER A 293 21.38 21.12 -29.44
CA SER A 293 20.33 21.11 -30.46
C SER A 293 18.98 21.66 -29.97
N GLY A 294 18.77 21.75 -28.64
CA GLY A 294 17.50 22.18 -28.07
C GLY A 294 16.37 21.16 -28.18
N LEU A 295 16.68 19.93 -28.62
CA LEU A 295 15.76 18.81 -28.71
C LEU A 295 16.13 17.71 -27.71
N VAL A 296 15.12 17.01 -27.21
CA VAL A 296 15.27 15.85 -26.33
C VAL A 296 15.61 14.62 -27.18
N GLU A 297 16.67 13.91 -26.83
CA GLU A 297 17.02 12.66 -27.48
C GLU A 297 16.29 11.49 -26.80
N LEU A 298 15.54 10.73 -27.59
CA LEU A 298 14.91 9.49 -27.14
C LEU A 298 15.70 8.31 -27.71
N LEU A 299 16.15 7.44 -26.82
CA LEU A 299 17.16 6.41 -27.05
C LEU A 299 16.54 5.01 -26.96
N ASP A 300 17.22 4.03 -27.54
CA ASP A 300 16.98 2.62 -27.24
C ASP A 300 17.74 2.18 -25.97
N GLN A 301 17.60 0.90 -25.60
CA GLN A 301 18.28 0.32 -24.43
C GLN A 301 19.82 0.38 -24.54
N GLY A 302 20.36 0.44 -25.76
CA GLY A 302 21.80 0.54 -26.02
C GLY A 302 22.32 1.98 -26.05
N GLY A 303 21.49 2.98 -25.76
CA GLY A 303 21.85 4.39 -25.79
C GLY A 303 21.92 4.98 -27.21
N LYS A 304 21.48 4.25 -28.23
CA LYS A 304 21.43 4.77 -29.59
C LYS A 304 20.16 5.59 -29.77
N ARG A 305 20.31 6.79 -30.35
CA ARG A 305 19.18 7.66 -30.65
C ARG A 305 18.21 7.04 -31.64
N VAL A 306 16.96 6.94 -31.24
CA VAL A 306 15.83 6.44 -32.04
C VAL A 306 14.97 7.61 -32.55
N LEU A 307 14.69 8.60 -31.70
CA LEU A 307 13.86 9.76 -32.03
C LEU A 307 14.40 11.05 -31.42
N LEU A 308 13.86 12.16 -31.91
CA LEU A 308 13.98 13.48 -31.31
C LEU A 308 12.59 13.95 -30.86
N ALA A 309 12.53 14.56 -29.68
CA ALA A 309 11.34 15.15 -29.10
C ALA A 309 11.54 16.66 -28.85
N PRO A 310 10.48 17.48 -28.93
CA PRO A 310 10.57 18.89 -28.57
C PRO A 310 10.87 19.08 -27.08
N LYS A 311 11.45 20.22 -26.73
CA LYS A 311 11.58 20.63 -25.32
C LYS A 311 10.20 20.70 -24.66
N GLY A 312 10.07 20.19 -23.44
CA GLY A 312 8.78 20.12 -22.74
C GLY A 312 8.00 18.84 -23.01
N THR A 313 8.58 17.87 -23.72
CA THR A 313 8.07 16.50 -23.71
C THR A 313 8.04 15.98 -22.28
N ARG A 314 6.91 15.43 -21.87
CA ARG A 314 6.72 14.79 -20.58
C ARG A 314 6.80 13.28 -20.74
N ALA A 315 7.26 12.63 -19.69
CA ALA A 315 7.36 11.19 -19.66
C ALA A 315 7.14 10.67 -18.25
N GLN A 316 6.63 9.44 -18.13
CA GLN A 316 6.54 8.71 -16.89
C GLN A 316 7.81 7.88 -16.71
N VAL A 317 8.48 8.02 -15.57
CA VAL A 317 9.63 7.17 -15.24
C VAL A 317 9.12 5.76 -14.89
N LEU A 318 9.55 4.76 -15.66
CA LEU A 318 9.10 3.37 -15.48
C LEU A 318 10.00 2.59 -14.52
N ALA A 319 11.28 2.94 -14.44
CA ALA A 319 12.24 2.36 -13.51
C ALA A 319 13.43 3.30 -13.29
N TRP A 320 13.82 3.51 -12.03
CA TRP A 320 15.06 4.21 -11.70
C TRP A 320 16.25 3.26 -11.82
N PRO A 321 17.32 3.63 -12.55
CA PRO A 321 18.53 2.82 -12.66
C PRO A 321 19.21 2.57 -11.31
N GLU A 322 19.84 1.41 -11.14
CA GLU A 322 20.59 1.00 -9.93
C GLU A 322 21.55 2.10 -9.42
N ALA A 323 22.16 2.85 -10.35
CA ALA A 323 23.04 3.98 -10.05
C ALA A 323 22.41 5.09 -9.18
N PHE A 324 21.09 5.16 -9.07
CA PHE A 324 20.35 6.11 -8.23
C PHE A 324 19.74 5.48 -6.97
N VAL A 325 19.76 4.15 -6.84
CA VAL A 325 19.05 3.41 -5.78
C VAL A 325 20.01 2.65 -4.86
N GLU A 326 21.21 2.30 -5.34
CA GLU A 326 22.25 1.62 -4.56
C GLU A 326 23.45 2.53 -4.23
N THR A 327 24.34 2.08 -3.32
CA THR A 327 25.47 2.89 -2.82
C THR A 327 26.43 3.26 -3.95
N ALA A 328 26.55 4.56 -4.23
CA ALA A 328 27.18 5.08 -5.45
C ALA A 328 28.67 4.71 -5.60
N GLY A 329 29.01 4.01 -6.68
CA GLY A 329 30.33 4.06 -7.31
C GLY A 329 30.51 5.37 -8.11
N PRO A 330 31.66 5.60 -8.77
CA PRO A 330 31.84 6.77 -9.62
C PRO A 330 30.75 6.80 -10.72
N PRO A 331 30.12 7.97 -10.98
CA PRO A 331 28.98 8.04 -11.88
C PRO A 331 29.38 7.64 -13.30
N PRO A 332 28.64 6.73 -13.96
CA PRO A 332 28.92 6.36 -15.34
C PRO A 332 28.69 7.55 -16.28
N ALA A 333 29.39 7.57 -17.42
CA ALA A 333 29.37 8.69 -18.37
C ALA A 333 27.96 8.99 -18.92
N GLN A 334 27.09 8.00 -18.95
CA GLN A 334 25.68 8.11 -19.33
C GLN A 334 24.86 7.13 -18.49
N VAL A 335 23.76 7.61 -17.91
CA VAL A 335 22.75 6.79 -17.22
C VAL A 335 21.48 6.86 -18.03
N LEU A 336 20.95 5.71 -18.45
CA LEU A 336 19.72 5.62 -19.22
C LEU A 336 18.54 5.30 -18.30
N VAL A 337 17.51 6.14 -18.34
CA VAL A 337 16.26 5.94 -17.60
C VAL A 337 15.19 5.48 -18.56
N LYS A 338 14.52 4.37 -18.22
CA LYS A 338 13.40 3.84 -19.01
C LYS A 338 12.16 4.66 -18.72
N VAL A 339 11.55 5.22 -19.76
CA VAL A 339 10.40 6.13 -19.64
C VAL A 339 9.31 5.81 -20.66
N LYS A 340 8.05 6.06 -20.30
CA LYS A 340 6.92 6.10 -21.25
C LYS A 340 6.61 7.56 -21.58
N ILE A 341 6.64 7.92 -22.85
CA ILE A 341 6.34 9.30 -23.25
C ILE A 341 4.85 9.57 -23.06
N THR A 342 4.50 10.66 -22.38
CA THR A 342 3.11 10.99 -22.01
C THR A 342 2.51 12.11 -22.86
N ASN A 343 3.31 12.79 -23.71
CA ASN A 343 2.81 13.80 -24.63
C ASN A 343 3.61 13.90 -25.95
N GLY A 344 3.02 14.53 -26.95
CA GLY A 344 3.69 14.89 -28.20
C GLY A 344 3.92 13.71 -29.16
N PRO A 345 4.80 13.86 -30.16
CA PRO A 345 4.87 12.94 -31.30
C PRO A 345 5.29 11.50 -30.98
N ALA A 346 5.90 11.29 -29.81
CA ALA A 346 6.36 9.99 -29.35
C ALA A 346 5.48 9.41 -28.23
N GLN A 347 4.34 10.04 -27.94
CA GLN A 347 3.40 9.64 -26.88
C GLN A 347 3.01 8.16 -26.96
N GLY A 348 2.90 7.52 -25.80
CA GLY A 348 2.62 6.10 -25.64
C GLY A 348 3.85 5.19 -25.83
N ARG A 349 4.93 5.67 -26.45
CA ARG A 349 6.13 4.86 -26.69
C ARG A 349 6.97 4.74 -25.44
N VAL A 350 7.53 3.55 -25.25
CA VAL A 350 8.53 3.26 -24.22
C VAL A 350 9.92 3.34 -24.82
N LEU A 351 10.73 4.25 -24.29
CA LEU A 351 12.05 4.61 -24.78
C LEU A 351 12.97 4.85 -23.57
N HIS A 352 14.24 5.15 -23.85
CA HIS A 352 15.20 5.54 -22.83
C HIS A 352 15.57 7.01 -23.01
N VAL A 353 15.88 7.69 -21.92
CA VAL A 353 16.43 9.05 -21.93
C VAL A 353 17.66 9.10 -21.05
N ASP A 354 18.58 10.02 -21.36
CA ASP A 354 19.67 10.32 -20.46
C ASP A 354 19.11 10.88 -19.15
N ALA A 355 19.58 10.40 -18.00
CA ALA A 355 19.10 10.85 -16.69
C ALA A 355 19.22 12.38 -16.51
N ARG A 356 20.21 13.02 -17.16
CA ARG A 356 20.38 14.49 -17.14
C ARG A 356 19.27 15.24 -17.87
N ALA A 357 18.50 14.54 -18.72
CA ALA A 357 17.35 15.11 -19.38
C ALA A 357 16.16 15.27 -18.42
N LEU A 358 16.15 14.57 -17.29
CA LEU A 358 15.01 14.55 -16.38
C LEU A 358 14.98 15.80 -15.51
N LEU A 359 13.94 16.60 -15.67
CA LEU A 359 13.55 17.62 -14.70
C LEU A 359 12.41 17.04 -13.84
N LEU A 360 12.73 16.75 -12.57
CA LEU A 360 11.74 16.46 -11.55
C LEU A 360 11.02 17.77 -11.21
N ASP A 361 9.69 17.77 -11.23
CA ASP A 361 8.93 18.97 -10.84
C ASP A 361 9.19 19.27 -9.34
N PRO A 362 9.57 20.50 -8.95
CA PRO A 362 9.91 20.84 -7.57
C PRO A 362 8.69 20.93 -6.62
N GLY A 363 7.52 20.44 -7.04
CA GLY A 363 6.30 20.41 -6.24
C GLY A 363 5.53 19.12 -6.46
N ALA A 364 5.85 18.12 -5.66
CA ALA A 364 4.97 17.01 -5.30
C ALA A 364 5.13 16.78 -3.80
#